data_AF-A0A8D2JJN5-F1
#
_entry.id   AF-A0A8D2JJN5-F1
#
_cell.length_a   1.000
_cell.length_b   1.000
_cell.length_c   1.000
_cell.angle_alpha   90.00
_cell.angle_beta   90.00
_cell.angle_gamma   90.00
#
_symmetry.space_group_name_H-M   'P 1'
#
loop_
_entity.id
_entity.type
_entity.pdbx_description
1 polymer ?
#
loop_
_entity_poly.entity_id
_entity_poly.type
_entity_poly.pdbx_seq_one_letter_code
_entity_poly.pdbx_strand_id
1 'polypeptide(L)'
;MVRERPQGRSCGALHRCLLGAALLLGLRLCVELRRAGSGPPVRSSSRGPIPRPPGPHLPLAPVPPRGASKRQVTYVRSGRRAPPGGGGSGTPEPSCCSPRGRLRRKGPRWHIELQPWAGPAQSLDEEALRFLRYISTTQIACDHMSTDSLATDSSSAKKPWLVCLDDRFGLAHQIRNKQCRLYSLGLGSDDTHFEVSMANDGCEVHRFDPSVKSAHILESQRLWYHRLSIDWRDPHPAIAAQKLHSNTRKLGSILNEFGHHKIDVLKADLESAEWKVLENLILEDVLEQIGQLIFEIHLHWPGFEVSGSDSSVVRFWYSLLKELEQKDFRLFYSYKDLSKPQLFLKKDIFNASSCYTLSWVNTRWK
;
A
#
# COMPACT_ATOMS: atom_id res chain seq x y z
N MET A 1 -42.59 -48.15 -24.87
CA MET A 1 -42.39 -46.75 -24.46
C MET A 1 -42.52 -46.67 -22.95
N VAL A 2 -41.39 -46.63 -22.25
CA VAL A 2 -41.32 -46.52 -20.78
C VAL A 2 -40.64 -45.21 -20.45
N ARG A 3 -41.27 -44.44 -19.57
CA ARG A 3 -40.88 -43.09 -19.14
C ARG A 3 -39.99 -43.22 -17.91
N GLU A 4 -38.71 -42.84 -18.00
CA GLU A 4 -37.84 -42.71 -16.83
C GLU A 4 -37.75 -41.26 -16.34
N ARG A 5 -37.81 -41.10 -15.01
CA ARG A 5 -37.54 -39.85 -14.26
C ARG A 5 -36.03 -39.72 -14.04
N PRO A 6 -35.47 -38.49 -13.89
CA PRO A 6 -34.09 -38.33 -13.44
C PRO A 6 -33.98 -38.47 -11.92
N GLN A 7 -32.97 -39.25 -11.48
CA GLN A 7 -32.53 -39.35 -10.08
C GLN A 7 -31.61 -38.17 -9.73
N GLY A 8 -31.89 -37.51 -8.61
CA GLY A 8 -30.99 -36.55 -7.98
C GLY A 8 -29.90 -37.22 -7.14
N ARG A 9 -28.67 -36.69 -7.21
CA ARG A 9 -27.51 -36.91 -6.33
C ARG A 9 -26.52 -35.76 -6.63
N SER A 10 -25.80 -35.13 -5.70
CA SER A 10 -25.50 -35.42 -4.30
C SER A 10 -24.93 -34.14 -3.65
N CYS A 11 -25.61 -33.61 -2.63
CA CYS A 11 -25.15 -32.49 -1.79
C CYS A 11 -24.40 -32.97 -0.52
N GLY A 12 -24.06 -34.26 -0.43
CA GLY A 12 -23.50 -34.88 0.79
C GLY A 12 -21.96 -34.88 0.87
N ALA A 13 -21.26 -34.77 -0.25
CA ALA A 13 -19.79 -34.87 -0.28
C ALA A 13 -19.12 -33.54 0.13
N LEU A 14 -19.66 -32.40 -0.30
CA LEU A 14 -19.13 -31.08 0.03
C LEU A 14 -19.25 -30.75 1.52
N HIS A 15 -20.35 -31.16 2.17
CA HIS A 15 -20.55 -30.88 3.59
C HIS A 15 -19.59 -31.68 4.48
N ARG A 16 -19.26 -32.93 4.10
CA ARG A 16 -18.28 -33.77 4.80
C ARG A 16 -16.83 -33.27 4.63
N CYS A 17 -16.49 -32.72 3.46
CA CYS A 17 -15.17 -32.11 3.24
C CYS A 17 -14.99 -30.80 4.03
N LEU A 18 -16.02 -29.96 4.12
CA LEU A 18 -15.99 -28.71 4.89
C LEU A 18 -15.89 -28.96 6.40
N LEU A 19 -16.59 -29.98 6.91
CA LEU A 19 -16.47 -30.40 8.31
C LEU A 19 -15.07 -30.98 8.64
N GLY A 20 -14.46 -31.71 7.70
CA GLY A 20 -13.09 -32.22 7.85
C GLY A 20 -12.02 -31.12 7.90
N ALA A 21 -12.16 -30.09 7.05
CA ALA A 21 -11.24 -28.95 7.04
C ALA A 21 -11.35 -28.07 8.31
N ALA A 22 -12.58 -27.86 8.81
CA ALA A 22 -12.81 -27.14 10.05
C ALA A 22 -12.26 -27.88 11.29
N LEU A 23 -12.36 -29.22 11.34
CA LEU A 23 -11.78 -30.02 12.41
C LEU A 23 -10.25 -29.98 12.42
N LEU A 24 -9.61 -29.99 11.24
CA LEU A 24 -8.15 -29.91 11.10
C LEU A 24 -7.59 -28.53 11.50
N LEU A 25 -8.31 -27.45 11.18
CA LEU A 25 -7.97 -26.09 11.62
C LEU A 25 -8.16 -25.93 13.14
N GLY A 26 -9.24 -26.49 13.70
CA GLY A 26 -9.49 -26.49 15.13
C GLY A 26 -8.46 -27.28 15.94
N LEU A 27 -8.02 -28.45 15.43
CA LEU A 27 -6.98 -29.25 16.07
C LEU A 27 -5.59 -28.58 15.98
N ARG A 28 -5.28 -27.88 14.89
CA ARG A 28 -4.05 -27.06 14.79
C ARG A 28 -4.04 -25.90 15.79
N LEU A 29 -5.16 -25.18 15.94
CA LEU A 29 -5.28 -24.13 16.95
C LEU A 29 -5.14 -24.67 18.39
N CYS A 30 -5.73 -25.83 18.69
CA CYS A 30 -5.63 -26.46 20.00
C CYS A 30 -4.21 -26.93 20.35
N VAL A 31 -3.40 -27.36 19.38
CA VAL A 31 -2.01 -27.76 19.59
C VAL A 31 -1.10 -26.54 19.79
N GLU A 32 -1.33 -25.46 19.04
CA GLU A 32 -0.61 -24.18 19.22
C GLU A 32 -0.92 -23.53 20.58
N LEU A 33 -2.19 -23.56 21.02
CA LEU A 33 -2.58 -23.04 22.34
C LEU A 33 -2.04 -23.88 23.51
N ARG A 34 -1.88 -25.20 23.35
CA ARG A 34 -1.22 -26.05 24.36
C ARG A 34 0.30 -25.84 24.41
N ARG A 35 0.94 -25.44 23.32
CA ARG A 35 2.38 -25.08 23.30
C ARG A 35 2.67 -23.74 23.95
N ALA A 36 1.71 -22.82 23.97
CA ALA A 36 1.84 -21.51 24.59
C ALA A 36 1.58 -21.50 26.12
N GLY A 37 1.04 -22.58 26.69
CA GLY A 37 0.65 -22.66 28.11
C GLY A 37 1.25 -23.84 28.84
N SER A 38 2.57 -23.88 29.05
CA SER A 38 3.25 -24.84 29.95
C SER A 38 4.64 -24.33 30.35
N GLY A 39 4.70 -23.32 31.22
CA GLY A 39 5.89 -23.03 32.01
C GLY A 39 5.86 -23.84 33.32
N PRO A 40 6.97 -24.45 33.78
CA PRO A 40 6.96 -25.29 34.98
C PRO A 40 6.81 -24.45 36.27
N PRO A 41 6.29 -25.04 37.37
CA PRO A 41 5.98 -24.30 38.58
C PRO A 41 7.25 -23.98 39.39
N VAL A 42 7.30 -22.77 39.92
CA VAL A 42 8.29 -22.31 40.89
C VAL A 42 8.05 -23.01 42.23
N ARG A 43 9.07 -23.74 42.72
CA ARG A 43 9.11 -24.29 44.09
C ARG A 43 10.09 -23.48 44.93
N SER A 44 9.60 -23.06 46.09
CA SER A 44 10.34 -22.39 47.17
C SER A 44 11.16 -23.38 48.01
N SER A 45 12.43 -23.07 48.29
CA SER A 45 13.13 -23.56 49.50
C SER A 45 14.32 -22.68 49.92
N SER A 46 14.17 -22.12 51.13
CA SER A 46 15.11 -21.81 52.22
C SER A 46 16.62 -21.52 52.01
N ARG A 47 17.00 -20.40 52.65
CA ARG A 47 18.31 -19.84 53.11
C ARG A 47 19.49 -20.81 53.38
N GLY A 48 20.68 -20.37 52.94
CA GLY A 48 22.03 -20.78 53.37
C GLY A 48 23.10 -19.84 52.74
N PRO A 49 24.31 -19.64 53.34
CA PRO A 49 24.90 -18.30 53.52
C PRO A 49 25.82 -17.76 52.40
N ILE A 50 25.93 -16.43 52.42
CA ILE A 50 26.72 -15.53 51.55
C ILE A 50 28.23 -15.65 51.80
N PRO A 51 29.06 -15.66 50.73
CA PRO A 51 30.42 -15.11 50.78
C PRO A 51 30.52 -13.76 50.05
N ARG A 52 31.24 -12.81 50.67
CA ARG A 52 31.49 -11.43 50.20
C ARG A 52 32.50 -11.35 49.03
N PRO A 53 32.53 -10.22 48.29
CA PRO A 53 33.18 -10.11 46.98
C PRO A 53 34.66 -9.72 47.07
N PRO A 54 35.49 -10.03 46.05
CA PRO A 54 36.73 -9.32 45.79
C PRO A 54 36.47 -8.04 44.97
N GLY A 55 37.20 -6.98 45.32
CA GLY A 55 37.15 -5.64 44.71
C GLY A 55 37.78 -5.52 43.31
N PRO A 56 37.86 -4.30 42.76
CA PRO A 56 37.88 -4.05 41.32
C PRO A 56 39.28 -4.11 40.70
N HIS A 57 39.41 -4.80 39.57
CA HIS A 57 40.56 -4.66 38.67
C HIS A 57 40.11 -4.00 37.36
N LEU A 58 40.77 -2.88 37.06
CA LEU A 58 40.61 -2.05 35.87
C LEU A 58 40.90 -2.84 34.58
N PRO A 59 40.09 -2.71 33.52
CA PRO A 59 40.36 -3.38 32.25
C PRO A 59 41.39 -2.62 31.40
N LEU A 60 42.43 -3.34 30.97
CA LEU A 60 43.37 -2.94 29.91
C LEU A 60 42.69 -3.07 28.53
N ALA A 61 42.93 -2.07 27.67
CA ALA A 61 42.45 -1.98 26.29
C ALA A 61 43.21 -2.94 25.33
N PRO A 62 42.64 -3.26 24.14
CA PRO A 62 42.81 -4.55 23.47
C PRO A 62 43.89 -4.61 22.37
N VAL A 63 44.47 -5.80 22.19
CA VAL A 63 45.32 -6.18 21.04
C VAL A 63 44.49 -7.02 20.05
N PRO A 64 44.48 -6.72 18.74
CA PRO A 64 43.61 -7.42 17.78
C PRO A 64 44.28 -8.67 17.19
N PRO A 65 43.57 -9.81 17.06
CA PRO A 65 44.01 -10.88 16.19
C PRO A 65 43.48 -10.68 14.75
N ARG A 66 44.39 -10.95 13.82
CA ARG A 66 44.23 -10.90 12.37
C ARG A 66 43.32 -12.02 11.85
N GLY A 67 42.58 -11.72 10.77
CA GLY A 67 42.32 -12.70 9.71
C GLY A 67 40.87 -13.14 9.52
N ALA A 68 40.10 -12.40 8.72
CA ALA A 68 39.03 -12.95 7.88
C ALA A 68 38.81 -12.01 6.67
N SER A 69 39.38 -12.38 5.53
CA SER A 69 39.23 -11.69 4.25
C SER A 69 37.78 -11.83 3.76
N LYS A 70 36.97 -10.78 3.91
CA LYS A 70 35.68 -10.67 3.20
C LYS A 70 35.95 -10.12 1.81
N ARG A 71 35.86 -10.98 0.79
CA ARG A 71 35.83 -10.59 -0.63
C ARG A 71 34.63 -9.67 -0.86
N GLN A 72 34.90 -8.38 -1.02
CA GLN A 72 33.96 -7.41 -1.57
C GLN A 72 34.03 -7.53 -3.09
N VAL A 73 32.99 -8.10 -3.71
CA VAL A 73 32.88 -8.18 -5.17
C VAL A 73 32.11 -6.95 -5.66
N THR A 74 32.84 -5.98 -6.18
CA THR A 74 32.29 -4.78 -6.84
C THR A 74 32.16 -5.08 -8.33
N TYR A 75 30.94 -5.23 -8.83
CA TYR A 75 30.71 -5.30 -10.28
C TYR A 75 30.70 -3.89 -10.87
N VAL A 76 31.80 -3.52 -11.53
CA VAL A 76 31.85 -2.37 -12.44
C VAL A 76 31.29 -2.82 -13.79
N ARG A 77 30.13 -2.28 -14.17
CA ARG A 77 29.56 -2.49 -15.50
C ARG A 77 30.41 -1.72 -16.52
N SER A 78 31.10 -2.42 -17.42
CA SER A 78 31.93 -1.80 -18.44
C SER A 78 31.07 -1.03 -19.45
N GLY A 79 31.34 0.27 -19.57
CA GLY A 79 30.85 1.09 -20.67
C GLY A 79 31.58 0.70 -21.96
N ARG A 80 30.82 0.52 -23.04
CA ARG A 80 31.36 0.26 -24.39
C ARG A 80 32.29 1.40 -24.82
N ARG A 81 33.49 1.04 -25.27
CA ARG A 81 34.43 1.92 -26.00
C ARG A 81 33.84 2.31 -27.36
N ALA A 82 33.89 3.61 -27.68
CA ALA A 82 33.88 4.10 -29.05
C ALA A 82 35.34 4.28 -29.54
N PRO A 83 35.64 4.19 -30.85
CA PRO A 83 37.01 4.20 -31.37
C PRO A 83 37.60 5.62 -31.49
N PRO A 84 38.93 5.76 -31.66
CA PRO A 84 39.62 7.04 -31.55
C PRO A 84 39.55 7.83 -32.87
N GLY A 85 39.28 9.12 -32.77
CA GLY A 85 39.37 10.07 -33.88
C GLY A 85 40.31 11.23 -33.52
N GLY A 86 41.41 11.31 -34.26
CA GLY A 86 42.18 12.49 -34.69
C GLY A 86 42.33 13.70 -33.77
N GLY A 87 43.58 14.04 -33.46
CA GLY A 87 43.97 15.27 -32.79
C GLY A 87 43.79 16.54 -33.63
N GLY A 88 43.72 17.67 -32.94
CA GLY A 88 43.74 19.02 -33.51
C GLY A 88 43.67 20.07 -32.39
N SER A 89 44.77 20.80 -32.22
CA SER A 89 44.93 21.93 -31.30
C SER A 89 44.18 23.17 -31.79
N GLY A 90 43.53 23.91 -30.89
CA GLY A 90 42.98 25.24 -31.15
C GLY A 90 42.36 25.86 -29.90
N THR A 91 42.92 26.98 -29.45
CA THR A 91 42.53 27.82 -28.30
C THR A 91 41.21 28.60 -28.54
N PRO A 92 40.61 29.19 -27.48
CA PRO A 92 39.17 29.44 -27.35
C PRO A 92 38.76 30.87 -27.71
N GLU A 93 37.46 31.11 -27.97
CA GLU A 93 36.70 32.38 -27.78
C GLU A 93 35.26 32.28 -28.36
N PRO A 94 34.29 33.15 -27.98
CA PRO A 94 33.18 32.75 -27.11
C PRO A 94 31.82 32.76 -27.83
N SER A 95 30.88 31.92 -27.39
CA SER A 95 29.48 32.03 -27.85
C SER A 95 28.50 32.11 -26.68
N CYS A 96 27.62 33.09 -26.84
CA CYS A 96 26.62 33.58 -25.91
C CYS A 96 25.47 32.59 -25.66
N CYS A 97 24.77 32.83 -24.55
CA CYS A 97 23.43 32.36 -24.21
C CYS A 97 23.28 30.89 -23.75
N SER A 98 23.53 30.66 -22.46
CA SER A 98 23.02 29.49 -21.73
C SER A 98 21.61 29.78 -21.19
N PRO A 99 20.57 29.01 -21.52
CA PRO A 99 19.31 29.06 -20.80
C PRO A 99 19.52 28.58 -19.36
N ARG A 100 19.07 29.39 -18.41
CA ARG A 100 19.05 29.06 -16.99
C ARG A 100 18.33 27.72 -16.74
N GLY A 101 19.03 26.83 -16.04
CA GLY A 101 18.44 25.82 -15.18
C GLY A 101 17.64 24.72 -15.87
N ARG A 102 18.32 23.73 -16.47
CA ARG A 102 17.77 22.36 -16.43
C ARG A 102 17.61 22.01 -14.95
N LEU A 103 16.37 21.80 -14.51
CA LEU A 103 16.08 21.11 -13.25
C LEU A 103 16.99 19.89 -13.19
N ARG A 104 17.92 19.89 -12.22
CA ARG A 104 18.70 18.71 -11.87
C ARG A 104 17.68 17.59 -11.64
N ARG A 105 17.62 16.60 -12.54
CA ARG A 105 17.01 15.31 -12.24
C ARG A 105 17.72 14.81 -10.98
N LYS A 106 17.09 14.99 -9.81
CA LYS A 106 17.57 14.39 -8.57
C LYS A 106 17.64 12.88 -8.85
N GLY A 107 18.74 12.25 -8.46
CA GLY A 107 18.87 10.80 -8.58
C GLY A 107 17.71 10.09 -7.85
N PRO A 108 17.45 8.81 -8.15
CA PRO A 108 16.35 8.07 -7.55
C PRO A 108 16.43 8.17 -6.03
N ARG A 109 15.32 8.60 -5.41
CA ARG A 109 15.15 8.67 -3.96
C ARG A 109 14.85 7.25 -3.47
N TRP A 110 15.65 6.76 -2.53
CA TRP A 110 15.55 5.37 -2.04
C TRP A 110 14.80 5.24 -0.71
N HIS A 111 14.41 6.36 -0.08
CA HIS A 111 13.73 6.38 1.21
C HIS A 111 12.87 7.64 1.38
N ILE A 112 11.83 7.54 2.20
CA ILE A 112 11.01 8.66 2.64
C ILE A 112 11.75 9.47 3.70
N GLU A 113 11.75 10.78 3.54
CA GLU A 113 12.28 11.71 4.55
C GLU A 113 11.18 11.90 5.60
N LEU A 114 11.42 11.36 6.78
CA LEU A 114 10.41 11.38 7.84
C LEU A 114 10.22 12.80 8.36
N GLN A 115 8.96 13.17 8.58
CA GLN A 115 8.62 14.41 9.26
C GLN A 115 9.26 14.45 10.65
N PRO A 116 9.56 15.64 11.18
CA PRO A 116 9.96 15.78 12.57
C PRO A 116 8.95 15.13 13.51
N TRP A 117 9.45 14.70 14.68
CA TRP A 117 8.58 14.25 15.76
C TRP A 117 7.52 15.30 16.10
N ALA A 118 6.32 14.84 16.43
CA ALA A 118 5.18 15.71 16.77
C ALA A 118 5.45 16.58 17.99
N GLY A 119 6.25 16.09 18.93
CA GLY A 119 6.69 16.82 20.11
C GLY A 119 7.98 16.25 20.71
N PRO A 120 8.52 16.92 21.75
CA PRO A 120 9.80 16.56 22.35
C PRO A 120 9.78 15.20 23.06
N ALA A 121 8.60 14.74 23.49
CA ALA A 121 8.44 13.45 24.15
C ALA A 121 8.50 12.27 23.18
N GLN A 122 8.36 12.51 21.86
CA GLN A 122 8.34 11.47 20.82
C GLN A 122 7.31 10.36 21.14
N SER A 123 6.20 10.77 21.76
CA SER A 123 5.20 9.86 22.33
C SER A 123 4.21 9.40 21.27
N LEU A 124 3.55 8.27 21.56
CA LEU A 124 2.44 7.80 20.72
C LEU A 124 1.29 8.80 20.71
N ASP A 125 0.97 9.41 21.85
CA ASP A 125 -0.15 10.34 21.98
C ASP A 125 0.02 11.58 21.08
N GLU A 126 1.22 12.17 21.06
CA GLU A 126 1.52 13.34 20.22
C GLU A 126 1.45 13.00 18.72
N GLU A 127 2.03 11.86 18.33
CA GLU A 127 2.01 11.39 16.93
C GLU A 127 0.61 11.01 16.48
N ALA A 128 -0.14 10.25 17.30
CA ALA A 128 -1.50 9.83 17.01
C ALA A 128 -2.45 11.02 16.93
N LEU A 129 -2.38 11.99 17.86
CA LEU A 129 -3.21 13.18 17.80
C LEU A 129 -2.96 14.00 16.53
N ARG A 130 -1.68 14.20 16.16
CA ARG A 130 -1.31 14.90 14.92
C ARG A 130 -1.84 14.18 13.69
N PHE A 131 -1.65 12.86 13.63
CA PHE A 131 -2.09 12.02 12.52
C PHE A 131 -3.62 11.96 12.38
N LEU A 132 -4.33 11.70 13.49
CA LEU A 132 -5.79 11.62 13.49
C LEU A 132 -6.41 12.98 13.14
N ARG A 133 -5.85 14.07 13.67
CA ARG A 133 -6.27 15.43 13.27
C ARG A 133 -6.09 15.66 11.78
N TYR A 134 -4.97 15.22 11.20
CA TYR A 134 -4.74 15.32 9.76
C TYR A 134 -5.84 14.60 8.97
N ILE A 135 -6.06 13.32 9.24
CA ILE A 135 -6.98 12.51 8.43
C ILE A 135 -8.44 12.90 8.66
N SER A 136 -8.77 13.55 9.78
CA SER A 136 -10.12 14.05 10.07
C SER A 136 -10.36 15.50 9.63
N THR A 137 -9.35 16.21 9.11
CA THR A 137 -9.48 17.61 8.68
C THR A 137 -9.32 17.70 7.16
N THR A 138 -10.39 18.04 6.45
CA THR A 138 -10.33 18.31 5.02
C THR A 138 -9.47 19.55 4.75
N GLN A 139 -8.68 19.49 3.68
CA GLN A 139 -7.72 20.52 3.28
C GLN A 139 -8.25 21.38 2.12
N ILE A 140 -9.22 20.85 1.38
CA ILE A 140 -9.89 21.54 0.29
C ILE A 140 -11.36 21.14 0.27
N ALA A 141 -12.25 22.08 -0.05
CA ALA A 141 -13.66 21.77 -0.30
C ALA A 141 -13.81 21.16 -1.68
N CYS A 142 -14.74 20.22 -1.83
CA CYS A 142 -15.27 19.78 -3.11
C CYS A 142 -16.78 19.96 -3.07
N ASP A 143 -17.32 20.82 -3.92
CA ASP A 143 -18.73 21.19 -3.88
C ASP A 143 -19.61 20.10 -4.51
N HIS A 144 -19.07 19.41 -5.51
CA HIS A 144 -19.74 18.31 -6.22
C HIS A 144 -19.03 17.00 -5.92
N MET A 145 -19.50 16.26 -4.93
CA MET A 145 -19.02 14.91 -4.63
C MET A 145 -20.02 13.87 -5.15
N SER A 146 -19.51 12.74 -5.63
CA SER A 146 -20.34 11.60 -6.03
C SER A 146 -19.83 10.31 -5.40
N THR A 147 -20.75 9.58 -4.76
CA THR A 147 -20.59 8.15 -4.40
C THR A 147 -21.05 7.23 -5.53
N ASP A 148 -21.88 7.78 -6.39
CA ASP A 148 -22.83 7.07 -7.24
C ASP A 148 -23.34 8.08 -8.27
N SER A 149 -22.80 8.06 -9.50
CA SER A 149 -22.96 9.25 -10.35
C SER A 149 -24.35 9.41 -10.95
N LEU A 150 -25.32 8.53 -10.68
CA LEU A 150 -26.76 8.70 -10.96
C LEU A 150 -27.53 7.43 -10.53
N ALA A 151 -27.74 7.20 -9.23
CA ALA A 151 -28.76 6.26 -8.78
C ALA A 151 -29.34 6.69 -7.42
N THR A 152 -30.58 7.18 -7.46
CA THR A 152 -31.46 7.18 -6.30
C THR A 152 -31.79 5.72 -5.97
N ASP A 153 -31.27 5.19 -4.86
CA ASP A 153 -32.12 4.40 -3.97
C ASP A 153 -31.49 4.22 -2.58
N SER A 154 -32.31 4.56 -1.60
CA SER A 154 -32.07 4.39 -0.17
C SER A 154 -31.90 2.91 0.19
N SER A 155 -30.68 2.43 0.40
CA SER A 155 -30.47 1.19 1.15
C SER A 155 -29.07 1.11 1.80
N SER A 156 -29.10 1.00 3.14
CA SER A 156 -28.01 0.79 4.10
C SER A 156 -26.80 1.75 4.01
N ALA A 157 -26.26 2.13 5.18
CA ALA A 157 -25.08 2.98 5.30
C ALA A 157 -23.81 2.27 4.77
N LYS A 158 -23.73 2.05 3.46
CA LYS A 158 -22.55 1.53 2.79
C LYS A 158 -21.47 2.60 2.79
N LYS A 159 -20.23 2.15 2.97
CA LYS A 159 -19.02 2.95 2.95
C LYS A 159 -18.92 3.72 1.60
N PRO A 160 -18.93 5.05 1.59
CA PRO A 160 -18.94 5.81 0.34
C PRO A 160 -17.54 5.97 -0.24
N TRP A 161 -17.36 5.54 -1.50
CA TRP A 161 -16.18 5.80 -2.31
C TRP A 161 -16.36 7.12 -3.08
N LEU A 162 -15.99 8.25 -2.45
CA LEU A 162 -16.26 9.57 -3.03
C LEU A 162 -15.16 10.05 -3.98
N VAL A 163 -15.58 10.50 -5.17
CA VAL A 163 -14.78 11.29 -6.12
C VAL A 163 -15.23 12.75 -6.11
N CYS A 164 -14.30 13.66 -6.40
CA CYS A 164 -14.58 15.06 -6.60
C CYS A 164 -14.86 15.38 -8.07
N LEU A 165 -16.00 16.00 -8.35
CA LEU A 165 -16.49 16.33 -9.69
C LEU A 165 -16.47 17.83 -9.99
N ASP A 166 -15.88 18.66 -9.12
CA ASP A 166 -15.67 20.08 -9.45
C ASP A 166 -14.87 20.20 -10.76
N ASP A 167 -15.35 21.02 -11.70
CA ASP A 167 -14.76 21.14 -13.04
C ASP A 167 -13.26 21.52 -13.01
N ARG A 168 -12.81 22.21 -11.96
CA ARG A 168 -11.40 22.62 -11.77
C ARG A 168 -10.42 21.44 -11.60
N PHE A 169 -10.91 20.22 -11.34
CA PHE A 169 -10.07 19.02 -11.20
C PHE A 169 -10.20 18.04 -12.37
N GLY A 170 -10.94 18.41 -13.42
CA GLY A 170 -10.95 17.72 -14.71
C GLY A 170 -11.75 16.41 -14.79
N LEU A 171 -11.98 15.68 -13.69
CA LEU A 171 -12.65 14.37 -13.73
C LEU A 171 -14.04 14.42 -14.39
N ALA A 172 -14.88 15.38 -14.02
CA ALA A 172 -16.21 15.53 -14.61
C ALA A 172 -16.15 15.76 -16.13
N HIS A 173 -15.16 16.51 -16.61
CA HIS A 173 -14.93 16.69 -18.04
C HIS A 173 -14.50 15.39 -18.74
N GLN A 174 -13.60 14.62 -18.11
CA GLN A 174 -13.16 13.31 -18.63
C GLN A 174 -14.31 12.30 -18.70
N ILE A 175 -15.21 12.29 -17.70
CA ILE A 175 -16.44 11.48 -17.70
C ILE A 175 -17.34 11.87 -18.87
N ARG A 176 -17.67 13.17 -19.02
CA ARG A 176 -18.53 13.67 -20.12
C ARG A 176 -18.00 13.29 -21.51
N ASN A 177 -16.68 13.28 -21.68
CA ASN A 177 -16.04 12.92 -22.94
C ASN A 177 -15.76 11.42 -23.10
N LYS A 178 -16.10 10.59 -22.10
CA LYS A 178 -15.81 9.14 -22.08
C LYS A 178 -14.31 8.81 -22.21
N GLN A 179 -13.47 9.67 -21.65
CA GLN A 179 -12.01 9.60 -21.66
C GLN A 179 -11.41 9.34 -20.26
N CYS A 180 -12.25 9.19 -19.24
CA CYS A 180 -11.79 8.88 -17.89
C CYS A 180 -11.29 7.44 -17.75
N ARG A 181 -10.25 7.25 -16.95
CA ARG A 181 -9.72 5.94 -16.57
C ARG A 181 -9.70 5.75 -15.07
N LEU A 182 -10.26 4.64 -14.59
CA LEU A 182 -10.29 4.26 -13.19
C LEU A 182 -9.51 2.97 -12.95
N TYR A 183 -8.63 2.99 -11.97
CA TYR A 183 -7.98 1.78 -11.45
C TYR A 183 -8.54 1.47 -10.07
N SER A 184 -9.07 0.27 -9.89
CA SER A 184 -9.55 -0.24 -8.61
C SER A 184 -8.68 -1.41 -8.15
N LEU A 185 -8.00 -1.21 -7.03
CA LEU A 185 -7.09 -2.17 -6.43
C LEU A 185 -7.77 -2.79 -5.21
N GLY A 186 -8.06 -4.09 -5.26
CA GLY A 186 -8.76 -4.79 -4.18
C GLY A 186 -8.34 -6.25 -4.06
N LEU A 187 -8.64 -6.86 -2.92
CA LEU A 187 -8.34 -8.27 -2.64
C LEU A 187 -9.58 -9.20 -2.73
N GLY A 188 -10.49 -8.92 -3.67
CA GLY A 188 -11.63 -9.81 -3.95
C GLY A 188 -12.92 -9.50 -3.18
N SER A 189 -13.21 -8.23 -2.89
CA SER A 189 -14.49 -7.82 -2.30
C SER A 189 -15.65 -7.98 -3.29
N ASP A 190 -16.77 -8.54 -2.86
CA ASP A 190 -17.99 -8.64 -3.70
C ASP A 190 -18.64 -7.25 -3.95
N ASP A 191 -18.22 -6.20 -3.24
CA ASP A 191 -18.72 -4.85 -3.46
C ASP A 191 -18.04 -4.23 -4.70
N THR A 192 -18.78 -4.21 -5.81
CA THR A 192 -18.33 -3.70 -7.12
C THR A 192 -19.11 -2.45 -7.56
N HIS A 193 -19.95 -1.90 -6.69
CA HIS A 193 -20.93 -0.87 -7.04
C HIS A 193 -20.27 0.38 -7.63
N PHE A 194 -19.19 0.82 -7.00
CA PHE A 194 -18.44 1.99 -7.43
C PHE A 194 -17.80 1.79 -8.81
N GLU A 195 -17.17 0.63 -9.05
CA GLU A 195 -16.58 0.30 -10.34
C GLU A 195 -17.62 0.22 -11.46
N VAL A 196 -18.77 -0.39 -11.16
CA VAL A 196 -19.89 -0.51 -12.10
C VAL A 196 -20.47 0.87 -12.42
N SER A 197 -20.71 1.73 -11.42
CA SER A 197 -21.18 3.10 -11.65
C SER A 197 -20.23 3.86 -12.58
N MET A 198 -18.93 3.88 -12.26
CA MET A 198 -17.95 4.63 -13.05
C MET A 198 -17.82 4.10 -14.49
N ALA A 199 -17.99 2.79 -14.70
CA ALA A 199 -18.04 2.20 -16.04
C ALA A 199 -19.31 2.64 -16.81
N ASN A 200 -20.47 2.68 -16.13
CA ASN A 200 -21.73 3.13 -16.70
C ASN A 200 -21.70 4.63 -17.07
N ASP A 201 -20.98 5.44 -16.30
CA ASP A 201 -20.75 6.86 -16.58
C ASP A 201 -19.81 7.11 -17.77
N GLY A 202 -19.14 6.05 -18.26
CA GLY A 202 -18.32 6.08 -19.46
C GLY A 202 -16.82 5.94 -19.22
N CYS A 203 -16.37 5.71 -17.99
CA CYS A 203 -14.95 5.49 -17.71
C CYS A 203 -14.50 4.10 -18.14
N GLU A 204 -13.25 4.02 -18.60
CA GLU A 204 -12.54 2.75 -18.72
C GLU A 204 -12.07 2.33 -17.32
N VAL A 205 -12.63 1.24 -16.80
CA VAL A 205 -12.39 0.75 -15.44
C VAL A 205 -11.55 -0.52 -15.49
N HIS A 206 -10.43 -0.51 -14.78
CA HIS A 206 -9.56 -1.66 -14.58
C HIS A 206 -9.58 -2.08 -13.11
N ARG A 207 -10.15 -3.24 -12.84
CA ARG A 207 -10.22 -3.83 -11.52
C ARG A 207 -9.19 -4.95 -11.40
N PHE A 208 -8.31 -4.84 -10.41
CA PHE A 208 -7.25 -5.80 -10.13
C PHE A 208 -7.69 -6.69 -8.98
N ASP A 209 -7.97 -7.96 -9.29
CA ASP A 209 -8.57 -8.92 -8.38
C ASP A 209 -7.99 -10.32 -8.62
N PRO A 210 -7.13 -10.83 -7.72
CA PRO A 210 -6.46 -12.11 -7.90
C PRO A 210 -7.41 -13.33 -7.83
N SER A 211 -8.64 -13.15 -7.35
CA SER A 211 -9.64 -14.22 -7.21
C SER A 211 -10.31 -14.62 -8.53
N VAL A 212 -10.21 -13.76 -9.55
CA VAL A 212 -10.82 -13.96 -10.87
C VAL A 212 -10.21 -15.18 -11.57
N LYS A 213 -11.01 -15.93 -12.33
CA LYS A 213 -10.59 -17.20 -12.92
C LYS A 213 -9.61 -17.02 -14.09
N SER A 214 -9.87 -16.07 -14.97
CA SER A 214 -9.10 -15.81 -16.19
C SER A 214 -8.17 -14.62 -16.02
N ALA A 215 -7.09 -14.55 -16.81
CA ALA A 215 -6.11 -13.48 -16.73
C ALA A 215 -6.74 -12.08 -16.93
N HIS A 216 -7.60 -11.96 -17.94
CA HIS A 216 -8.35 -10.75 -18.27
C HIS A 216 -9.79 -11.14 -18.63
N ILE A 217 -10.77 -10.48 -18.00
CA ILE A 217 -12.19 -10.63 -18.32
C ILE A 217 -12.77 -9.25 -18.57
N LEU A 218 -13.40 -9.06 -19.73
CA LEU A 218 -14.24 -7.90 -19.98
C LEU A 218 -15.66 -8.27 -19.52
N GLU A 219 -16.07 -7.76 -18.37
CA GLU A 219 -17.38 -8.06 -17.78
C GLU A 219 -18.49 -7.22 -18.45
N SER A 220 -18.20 -5.96 -18.74
CA SER A 220 -19.06 -5.05 -19.49
C SER A 220 -18.22 -4.19 -20.43
N GLN A 221 -18.83 -3.41 -21.33
CA GLN A 221 -18.12 -2.66 -22.39
C GLN A 221 -16.91 -1.82 -21.91
N ARG A 222 -16.87 -1.43 -20.64
CA ARG A 222 -15.79 -0.59 -20.07
C ARG A 222 -15.26 -1.08 -18.72
N LEU A 223 -15.59 -2.31 -18.31
CA LEU A 223 -15.16 -2.87 -17.03
C LEU A 223 -14.30 -4.11 -17.24
N TRP A 224 -13.00 -3.95 -17.01
CA TRP A 224 -12.00 -5.00 -17.09
C TRP A 224 -11.68 -5.55 -15.71
N TYR A 225 -11.66 -6.87 -15.60
CA TYR A 225 -11.11 -7.60 -14.46
C TYR A 225 -9.76 -8.20 -14.85
N HIS A 226 -8.75 -7.97 -14.01
CA HIS A 226 -7.41 -8.50 -14.19
C HIS A 226 -7.09 -9.43 -13.01
N ARG A 227 -6.72 -10.68 -13.29
CA ARG A 227 -6.22 -11.63 -12.28
C ARG A 227 -4.80 -11.30 -11.88
N LEU A 228 -4.68 -10.20 -11.15
CA LEU A 228 -3.42 -9.61 -10.73
C LEU A 228 -3.65 -8.90 -9.39
N SER A 229 -2.72 -9.06 -8.46
CA SER A 229 -2.71 -8.34 -7.18
C SER A 229 -1.67 -7.23 -7.24
N ILE A 230 -1.98 -6.10 -6.60
CA ILE A 230 -1.01 -5.02 -6.44
C ILE A 230 -0.07 -5.34 -5.28
N ASP A 231 1.19 -4.96 -5.44
CA ASP A 231 2.25 -5.07 -4.45
C ASP A 231 3.15 -3.82 -4.52
N TRP A 232 3.98 -3.58 -3.51
CA TRP A 232 5.00 -2.53 -3.50
C TRP A 232 6.35 -3.00 -4.08
N ARG A 233 6.42 -4.26 -4.52
CA ARG A 233 7.57 -4.84 -5.21
C ARG A 233 7.14 -5.70 -6.39
N ASP A 234 7.97 -5.69 -7.43
CA ASP A 234 7.85 -6.71 -8.46
C ASP A 234 8.54 -8.00 -7.98
N PRO A 235 8.01 -9.17 -8.36
CA PRO A 235 8.65 -10.44 -8.04
C PRO A 235 10.05 -10.50 -8.62
N HIS A 236 10.96 -11.13 -7.88
CA HIS A 236 12.35 -11.21 -8.28
C HIS A 236 12.48 -11.97 -9.61
N PRO A 237 13.22 -11.46 -10.62
CA PRO A 237 13.26 -12.06 -11.96
C PRO A 237 13.75 -13.51 -12.00
N ALA A 238 14.50 -13.95 -10.98
CA ALA A 238 14.98 -15.32 -10.86
C ALA A 238 13.93 -16.32 -10.35
N ILE A 239 12.74 -15.85 -9.95
CA ILE A 239 11.63 -16.73 -9.56
C ILE A 239 10.94 -17.21 -10.84
N ALA A 240 11.03 -18.50 -11.14
CA ALA A 240 10.37 -19.10 -12.29
C ALA A 240 8.87 -18.80 -12.28
N ALA A 241 8.30 -18.41 -13.43
CA ALA A 241 6.88 -18.08 -13.57
C ALA A 241 5.94 -19.19 -13.07
N GLN A 242 6.37 -20.46 -13.16
CA GLN A 242 5.62 -21.62 -12.66
C GLN A 242 5.60 -21.75 -11.12
N LYS A 243 6.46 -21.05 -10.40
CA LYS A 243 6.48 -21.01 -8.93
C LYS A 243 5.79 -19.77 -8.35
N LEU A 244 5.38 -18.81 -9.19
CA LEU A 244 4.63 -17.64 -8.77
C LEU A 244 3.19 -18.06 -8.41
N HIS A 245 2.94 -18.30 -7.12
CA HIS A 245 1.58 -18.60 -6.64
C HIS A 245 0.67 -17.37 -6.65
N SER A 246 1.25 -16.16 -6.70
CA SER A 246 0.53 -14.90 -6.86
C SER A 246 1.11 -14.11 -8.03
N ASN A 247 0.25 -13.71 -8.97
CA ASN A 247 0.61 -12.72 -9.97
C ASN A 247 0.56 -11.35 -9.28
N THR A 248 1.69 -10.91 -8.71
CA THR A 248 1.82 -9.59 -8.09
C THR A 248 2.70 -8.67 -8.92
N ARG A 249 2.35 -7.38 -8.94
CA ARG A 249 3.08 -6.33 -9.64
C ARG A 249 2.93 -4.99 -8.93
N LYS A 250 3.93 -4.12 -9.07
CA LYS A 250 3.79 -2.71 -8.72
C LYS A 250 2.87 -1.99 -9.69
N LEU A 251 2.18 -0.95 -9.21
CA LEU A 251 1.31 -0.13 -10.06
C LEU A 251 2.05 0.49 -11.24
N GLY A 252 3.26 1.04 -11.02
CA GLY A 252 4.07 1.62 -12.09
C GLY A 252 4.39 0.61 -13.20
N SER A 253 4.65 -0.65 -12.85
CA SER A 253 4.92 -1.72 -13.82
C SER A 253 3.66 -2.07 -14.63
N ILE A 254 2.49 -2.10 -13.98
CA ILE A 254 1.20 -2.35 -14.64
C ILE A 254 0.85 -1.22 -15.61
N LEU A 255 1.00 0.03 -15.19
CA LEU A 255 0.77 1.21 -16.03
C LEU A 255 1.64 1.15 -17.29
N ASN A 256 2.92 0.82 -17.14
CA ASN A 256 3.83 0.63 -18.27
C ASN A 256 3.44 -0.55 -19.18
N GLU A 257 3.06 -1.69 -18.60
CA GLU A 257 2.65 -2.88 -19.36
C GLU A 257 1.38 -2.61 -20.19
N PHE A 258 0.42 -1.87 -19.64
CA PHE A 258 -0.82 -1.53 -20.34
C PHE A 258 -0.68 -0.28 -21.22
N GLY A 259 0.47 0.41 -21.19
CA GLY A 259 0.68 1.66 -21.93
C GLY A 259 -0.18 2.83 -21.41
N HIS A 260 -0.58 2.77 -20.14
CA HIS A 260 -1.37 3.81 -19.51
C HIS A 260 -0.46 4.80 -18.79
N HIS A 261 -0.50 6.06 -19.21
CA HIS A 261 0.31 7.14 -18.63
C HIS A 261 -0.51 8.13 -17.78
N LYS A 262 -1.83 7.91 -17.71
CA LYS A 262 -2.78 8.77 -16.99
C LYS A 262 -3.93 7.90 -16.45
N ILE A 263 -4.18 8.02 -15.15
CA ILE A 263 -5.37 7.49 -14.48
C ILE A 263 -6.06 8.63 -13.72
N ASP A 264 -7.36 8.79 -13.92
CA ASP A 264 -8.11 9.90 -13.31
C ASP A 264 -8.49 9.59 -11.87
N VAL A 265 -8.72 8.31 -11.56
CA VAL A 265 -9.04 7.85 -10.22
C VAL A 265 -8.30 6.54 -9.91
N LEU A 266 -7.61 6.51 -8.77
CA LEU A 266 -7.07 5.29 -8.17
C LEU A 266 -7.78 5.02 -6.85
N LYS A 267 -8.57 3.94 -6.81
CA LYS A 267 -9.18 3.41 -5.60
C LYS A 267 -8.31 2.26 -5.07
N ALA A 268 -8.01 2.25 -3.78
CA ALA A 268 -7.23 1.19 -3.15
C ALA A 268 -7.84 0.72 -1.82
N ASP A 269 -8.02 -0.59 -1.71
CA ASP A 269 -8.37 -1.32 -0.50
C ASP A 269 -7.51 -2.58 -0.43
N LEU A 270 -6.44 -2.54 0.37
CA LEU A 270 -5.34 -3.51 0.27
C LEU A 270 -5.01 -4.14 1.62
N GLU A 271 -5.96 -4.14 2.55
CA GLU A 271 -5.86 -4.83 3.84
C GLU A 271 -4.53 -4.53 4.57
N SER A 272 -4.20 -3.25 4.75
CA SER A 272 -2.97 -2.74 5.42
C SER A 272 -1.69 -2.71 4.57
N ALA A 273 -1.75 -3.09 3.29
CA ALA A 273 -0.65 -2.89 2.34
C ALA A 273 -0.63 -1.46 1.75
N GLU A 274 -1.64 -0.63 2.02
CA GLU A 274 -1.78 0.71 1.45
C GLU A 274 -0.59 1.61 1.79
N TRP A 275 -0.02 1.46 3.00
CA TRP A 275 1.14 2.24 3.44
C TRP A 275 2.38 1.98 2.58
N LYS A 276 2.65 0.72 2.26
CA LYS A 276 3.80 0.35 1.43
C LYS A 276 3.56 0.61 -0.05
N VAL A 277 2.34 0.41 -0.52
CA VAL A 277 1.97 0.80 -1.89
C VAL A 277 2.11 2.31 -2.04
N LEU A 278 1.62 3.12 -1.10
CA LEU A 278 1.79 4.58 -1.12
C LEU A 278 3.27 4.98 -1.11
N GLU A 279 4.09 4.38 -0.24
CA GLU A 279 5.54 4.60 -0.25
C GLU A 279 6.15 4.33 -1.64
N ASN A 280 5.76 3.22 -2.28
CA ASN A 280 6.24 2.90 -3.62
C ASN A 280 5.77 3.92 -4.68
N LEU A 281 4.50 4.34 -4.64
CA LEU A 281 3.97 5.36 -5.56
C LEU A 281 4.73 6.68 -5.45
N ILE A 282 5.13 7.07 -4.24
CA ILE A 282 5.93 8.26 -3.98
C ILE A 282 7.36 8.10 -4.52
N LEU A 283 8.03 7.00 -4.20
CA LEU A 283 9.44 6.79 -4.55
C LEU A 283 9.66 6.56 -6.05
N GLU A 284 8.66 6.03 -6.77
CA GLU A 284 8.71 5.82 -8.22
C GLU A 284 8.07 6.96 -9.03
N ASP A 285 7.70 8.07 -8.38
CA ASP A 285 7.06 9.23 -9.01
C ASP A 285 5.79 8.87 -9.82
N VAL A 286 5.07 7.82 -9.41
CA VAL A 286 3.84 7.36 -10.08
C VAL A 286 2.67 8.32 -9.81
N LEU A 287 2.69 9.01 -8.67
CA LEU A 287 1.64 9.96 -8.25
C LEU A 287 1.34 11.05 -9.29
N GLU A 288 2.32 11.44 -10.11
CA GLU A 288 2.14 12.45 -11.17
C GLU A 288 1.22 11.99 -12.30
N GLN A 289 0.95 10.69 -12.38
CA GLN A 289 0.05 10.06 -13.35
C GLN A 289 -1.36 9.85 -12.79
N ILE A 290 -1.66 10.39 -11.60
CA ILE A 290 -2.92 10.15 -10.88
C ILE A 290 -3.64 11.48 -10.60
N GLY A 291 -4.93 11.53 -10.97
CA GLY A 291 -5.80 12.68 -10.69
C GLY A 291 -6.40 12.69 -9.29
N GLN A 292 -6.98 11.57 -8.87
CA GLN A 292 -7.60 11.41 -7.55
C GLN A 292 -7.19 10.08 -6.92
N LEU A 293 -6.99 10.10 -5.60
CA LEU A 293 -6.64 8.93 -4.80
C LEU A 293 -7.76 8.68 -3.80
N ILE A 294 -8.23 7.44 -3.69
CA ILE A 294 -9.21 7.05 -2.67
C ILE A 294 -8.69 5.80 -1.97
N PHE A 295 -8.24 5.93 -0.72
CA PHE A 295 -7.65 4.81 0.02
C PHE A 295 -8.53 4.43 1.22
N GLU A 296 -8.78 3.13 1.39
CA GLU A 296 -9.15 2.57 2.69
C GLU A 296 -7.87 2.36 3.51
N ILE A 297 -7.59 3.22 4.49
CA ILE A 297 -6.42 3.04 5.35
C ILE A 297 -6.77 2.20 6.57
N HIS A 298 -5.95 1.19 6.82
CA HIS A 298 -6.06 0.31 7.97
C HIS A 298 -5.10 0.73 9.09
N LEU A 299 -5.65 0.96 10.29
CA LEU A 299 -4.94 1.50 11.46
C LEU A 299 -4.83 0.52 12.64
N HIS A 300 -5.46 -0.66 12.57
CA HIS A 300 -5.43 -1.63 13.67
C HIS A 300 -4.05 -2.26 13.90
N TRP A 301 -3.10 -2.15 12.97
CA TRP A 301 -1.70 -2.56 13.13
C TRP A 301 -0.79 -1.78 12.15
N PRO A 302 0.55 -1.85 12.29
CA PRO A 302 1.47 -1.04 11.49
C PRO A 302 1.37 -1.10 9.96
N GLY A 303 0.87 -2.20 9.40
CA GLY A 303 0.97 -2.49 7.96
C GLY A 303 2.23 -3.28 7.60
N PHE A 304 2.22 -3.88 6.40
CA PHE A 304 3.26 -4.82 5.99
C PHE A 304 4.62 -4.15 5.88
N GLU A 305 5.65 -4.79 6.43
CA GLU A 305 7.04 -4.28 6.43
C GLU A 305 7.18 -2.84 7.00
N VAL A 306 6.23 -2.40 7.84
CA VAL A 306 6.34 -1.19 8.64
C VAL A 306 6.75 -1.62 10.06
N SER A 307 7.92 -1.17 10.50
CA SER A 307 8.52 -1.60 11.77
C SER A 307 8.98 -0.39 12.59
N GLY A 308 9.20 -0.61 13.89
CA GLY A 308 9.58 0.43 14.84
C GLY A 308 8.66 0.46 16.07
N SER A 309 8.85 1.47 16.92
CA SER A 309 7.88 1.78 17.98
C SER A 309 6.56 2.25 17.37
N ASP A 310 5.46 2.17 18.13
CA ASP A 310 4.16 2.69 17.69
C ASP A 310 4.27 4.17 17.28
N SER A 311 5.00 5.00 18.04
CA SER A 311 5.24 6.41 17.68
C SER A 311 5.99 6.55 16.34
N SER A 312 6.99 5.70 16.07
CA SER A 312 7.73 5.70 14.80
C SER A 312 6.84 5.29 13.63
N VAL A 313 5.95 4.32 13.84
CA VAL A 313 4.98 3.84 12.84
C VAL A 313 4.01 4.95 12.46
N VAL A 314 3.41 5.62 13.45
CA VAL A 314 2.48 6.73 13.18
C VAL A 314 3.19 7.92 12.52
N ARG A 315 4.42 8.22 12.95
CA ARG A 315 5.25 9.24 12.30
C ARG A 315 5.51 8.91 10.82
N PHE A 316 5.77 7.64 10.50
CA PHE A 316 5.94 7.18 9.13
C PHE A 316 4.65 7.35 8.31
N TRP A 317 3.50 6.91 8.82
CA TRP A 317 2.21 7.12 8.16
C TRP A 317 1.95 8.60 7.88
N TYR A 318 2.13 9.46 8.89
CA TYR A 318 2.00 10.90 8.73
C TYR A 318 2.96 11.47 7.68
N SER A 319 4.19 10.96 7.62
CA SER A 319 5.19 11.40 6.64
C SER A 319 4.76 11.09 5.21
N LEU A 320 4.19 9.91 4.95
CA LEU A 320 3.66 9.57 3.62
C LEU A 320 2.51 10.50 3.20
N LEU A 321 1.63 10.87 4.13
CA LEU A 321 0.55 11.81 3.83
C LEU A 321 1.08 13.23 3.56
N LYS A 322 2.19 13.63 4.21
CA LYS A 322 2.87 14.89 3.88
C LYS A 322 3.56 14.87 2.52
N GLU A 323 4.07 13.74 2.06
CA GLU A 323 4.59 13.58 0.70
C GLU A 323 3.49 13.75 -0.35
N LEU A 324 2.27 13.24 -0.09
CA LEU A 324 1.10 13.50 -0.96
C LEU A 324 0.86 15.01 -1.11
N GLU A 325 0.87 15.76 -0.01
CA GLU A 325 0.72 17.23 -0.09
C GLU A 325 1.82 17.93 -0.87
N GLN A 326 3.06 17.44 -0.77
CA GLN A 326 4.19 17.97 -1.54
C GLN A 326 4.03 17.68 -3.05
N LYS A 327 3.29 16.61 -3.38
CA LYS A 327 2.86 16.26 -4.74
C LYS A 327 1.50 16.86 -5.11
N ASP A 328 1.09 17.94 -4.44
CA ASP A 328 -0.11 18.74 -4.72
C ASP A 328 -1.46 18.03 -4.52
N PHE A 329 -1.47 16.89 -3.83
CA PHE A 329 -2.70 16.22 -3.38
C PHE A 329 -3.26 16.90 -2.13
N ARG A 330 -4.56 17.17 -2.14
CA ARG A 330 -5.29 17.74 -1.00
C ARG A 330 -6.45 16.83 -0.60
N LEU A 331 -6.53 16.53 0.69
CA LEU A 331 -7.61 15.72 1.25
C LEU A 331 -8.91 16.52 1.16
N PHE A 332 -9.92 15.99 0.48
CA PHE A 332 -11.23 16.66 0.37
C PHE A 332 -12.34 15.88 1.09
N TYR A 333 -12.10 14.61 1.40
CA TYR A 333 -13.08 13.77 2.07
C TYR A 333 -12.42 12.78 3.03
N SER A 334 -13.09 12.54 4.16
CA SER A 334 -12.68 11.57 5.17
C SER A 334 -13.91 10.91 5.79
N TYR A 335 -13.92 9.59 5.82
CA TYR A 335 -14.96 8.79 6.43
C TYR A 335 -14.38 7.86 7.50
N LYS A 336 -14.80 8.04 8.74
CA LYS A 336 -14.49 7.14 9.86
C LYS A 336 -15.50 5.99 9.86
N ASP A 337 -15.05 4.77 9.59
CA ASP A 337 -15.95 3.61 9.59
C ASP A 337 -16.24 3.14 11.03
N LEU A 338 -17.43 3.44 11.54
CA LEU A 338 -17.85 3.03 12.89
C LEU A 338 -18.30 1.56 12.97
N SER A 339 -18.50 0.89 11.83
CA SER A 339 -18.83 -0.54 11.80
C SER A 339 -17.63 -1.44 12.09
N LYS A 340 -16.41 -0.88 11.96
CA LYS A 340 -15.14 -1.58 12.19
C LYS A 340 -14.69 -1.42 13.65
N PRO A 341 -13.84 -2.33 14.17
CA PRO A 341 -13.30 -2.20 15.53
C PRO A 341 -12.67 -0.82 15.78
N GLN A 342 -12.86 -0.25 16.97
CA GLN A 342 -12.23 1.02 17.33
C GLN A 342 -10.80 0.78 17.85
N LEU A 343 -9.94 0.26 16.98
CA LEU A 343 -8.57 -0.12 17.31
C LEU A 343 -7.55 0.73 16.56
N PHE A 344 -6.59 1.27 17.30
CA PHE A 344 -5.42 1.96 16.77
C PHE A 344 -4.16 1.24 17.24
N LEU A 345 -3.41 0.63 16.32
CA LEU A 345 -2.22 -0.19 16.63
C LEU A 345 -2.50 -1.24 17.73
N LYS A 346 -3.61 -1.97 17.58
CA LYS A 346 -4.14 -3.01 18.47
C LYS A 346 -4.55 -2.52 19.86
N LYS A 347 -4.67 -1.21 20.05
CA LYS A 347 -5.08 -0.59 21.32
C LYS A 347 -6.42 0.12 21.12
N ASP A 348 -7.29 0.03 22.12
CA ASP A 348 -8.54 0.78 22.19
C ASP A 348 -8.26 2.15 22.81
N ILE A 349 -7.78 3.08 21.97
CA ILE A 349 -7.35 4.42 22.36
C ILE A 349 -7.76 5.45 21.30
N PHE A 350 -7.81 6.72 21.70
CA PHE A 350 -8.12 7.88 20.85
C PHE A 350 -9.50 7.89 20.18
N ASN A 351 -10.39 6.94 20.51
CA ASN A 351 -11.67 6.75 19.81
C ASN A 351 -11.44 6.73 18.28
N ALA A 352 -10.42 5.99 17.83
CA ALA A 352 -10.10 5.87 16.42
C ALA A 352 -10.68 4.57 15.86
N SER A 353 -11.26 4.65 14.66
CA SER A 353 -11.61 3.42 13.93
C SER A 353 -10.34 2.70 13.47
N SER A 354 -10.40 1.38 13.33
CA SER A 354 -9.38 0.61 12.64
C SER A 354 -9.31 0.88 11.14
N CYS A 355 -10.29 1.60 10.58
CA CYS A 355 -10.43 1.84 9.15
C CYS A 355 -10.99 3.24 8.86
N TYR A 356 -10.36 3.94 7.92
CA TYR A 356 -10.83 5.21 7.38
C TYR A 356 -10.81 5.20 5.85
N THR A 357 -11.77 5.85 5.22
CA THR A 357 -11.75 6.12 3.77
C THR A 357 -11.33 7.55 3.56
N LEU A 358 -10.28 7.76 2.80
CA LEU A 358 -9.73 9.07 2.55
C LEU A 358 -9.67 9.33 1.05
N SER A 359 -10.19 10.48 0.61
CA SER A 359 -10.13 10.89 -0.80
C SER A 359 -9.31 12.17 -0.94
N TRP A 360 -8.32 12.11 -1.82
CA TRP A 360 -7.48 13.24 -2.20
C TRP A 360 -7.67 13.58 -3.68
N VAL A 361 -7.55 14.88 -3.98
CA VAL A 361 -7.52 15.39 -5.34
C VAL A 361 -6.17 16.06 -5.61
N ASN A 362 -5.60 15.78 -6.78
CA ASN A 362 -4.41 16.47 -7.26
C ASN A 362 -4.81 17.84 -7.80
N THR A 363 -4.40 18.89 -7.09
CA THR A 363 -4.76 20.28 -7.43
C THR A 363 -4.06 20.82 -8.68
N ARG A 364 -3.10 20.06 -9.24
CA ARG A 364 -2.43 20.37 -10.52
C ARG A 364 -2.89 19.48 -11.68
N TRP A 365 -3.85 18.58 -11.45
CA TRP A 365 -4.37 17.72 -12.49
C TRP A 365 -5.04 18.54 -13.59
N LYS A 366 -4.74 18.21 -14.86
CA LYS A 366 -5.32 18.83 -16.04
C LYS A 366 -5.86 17.78 -17.00
#